data_AF-A0A956PPT8-F1
#
_entry.id   AF-A0A956PPT8-F1
#
_cell.length_a   1.000
_cell.length_b   1.000
_cell.length_c   1.000
_cell.angle_alpha   90.00
_cell.angle_beta   90.00
_cell.angle_gamma   90.00
#
_symmetry.space_group_name_H-M   'P 1'
#
loop_
_entity.id
_entity.type
_entity.pdbx_description
1 polymer ?
#
loop_
_entity_poly.entity_id
_entity_poly.type
_entity_poly.pdbx_seq_one_letter_code
_entity_poly.pdbx_strand_id
1 'polypeptide(L)'
;VVRLNLPALTEERRREYVKVVKAKAEEAKISIRQARRDALEELKKADFPEDHQKRIEDEVQKMTDKFTEKIDTATKAKEKELMEV
;
A
#
# COMPACT_ATOMS: atom_id res chain seq x y z
N VAL A 1 37.42 -0.85 -3.68
CA VAL A 1 36.44 0.18 -4.09
C VAL A 1 35.69 -0.36 -5.30
N VAL A 2 34.38 -0.59 -5.19
CA VAL A 2 33.55 -1.08 -6.31
C VAL A 2 32.79 0.12 -6.89
N ARG A 3 33.02 0.43 -8.17
CA ARG A 3 32.29 1.49 -8.89
C ARG A 3 31.24 0.83 -9.78
N LEU A 4 29.98 1.10 -9.50
CA LEU A 4 28.84 0.70 -10.32
C LEU A 4 28.46 1.88 -11.21
N ASN A 5 28.80 1.80 -12.49
CA ASN A 5 28.35 2.76 -13.49
C ASN A 5 26.95 2.32 -13.94
N LEU A 6 25.91 2.89 -13.34
CA LEU A 6 24.54 2.70 -13.78
C LEU A 6 24.32 3.51 -15.07
N PRO A 7 23.96 2.88 -16.20
CA PRO A 7 23.60 3.62 -17.40
C PRO A 7 22.36 4.47 -17.11
N ALA A 8 22.30 5.66 -17.71
CA ALA A 8 21.11 6.51 -17.62
C ALA A 8 19.91 5.72 -18.12
N LEU A 9 18.87 5.62 -17.29
CA LEU A 9 17.64 4.95 -17.66
C LEU A 9 17.02 5.67 -18.86
N THR A 10 16.80 4.95 -19.96
CA THR A 10 16.04 5.45 -21.11
C THR A 10 14.60 5.77 -20.67
N GLU A 11 13.91 6.67 -21.38
CA GLU A 11 12.50 6.97 -21.09
C GLU A 11 11.61 5.71 -21.13
N GLU A 12 11.92 4.76 -22.00
CA GLU A 12 11.22 3.47 -22.08
C GLU A 12 11.32 2.67 -20.77
N ARG A 13 12.51 2.59 -20.18
CA ARG A 13 12.72 1.94 -18.88
C ARG A 13 12.00 2.67 -17.76
N ARG A 14 12.01 4.00 -17.74
CA ARG A 14 11.26 4.79 -16.74
C ARG A 14 9.76 4.50 -16.82
N ARG A 15 9.19 4.41 -18.03
CA ARG A 15 7.77 4.04 -18.24
C ARG A 15 7.44 2.62 -17.78
N GLU A 16 8.35 1.65 -18.00
CA GLU A 16 8.18 0.29 -17.44
C GLU A 16 8.15 0.31 -15.92
N TYR A 17 9.07 1.04 -15.27
CA TYR A 17 9.10 1.12 -13.80
C TYR A 17 7.84 1.76 -13.22
N VAL A 18 7.30 2.80 -13.87
CA VAL A 18 6.02 3.39 -13.45
C VAL A 18 4.88 2.36 -13.50
N LYS A 19 4.82 1.51 -14.54
CA LYS A 19 3.83 0.42 -14.62
C LYS A 19 3.99 -0.57 -13.47
N VAL A 20 5.23 -0.96 -13.15
CA VAL A 20 5.51 -1.89 -12.04
C VAL A 20 5.12 -1.28 -10.69
N VAL A 21 5.41 0.00 -10.48
CA VAL A 21 5.04 0.73 -9.26
C VAL A 21 3.52 0.76 -9.09
N LYS A 22 2.76 1.06 -10.15
CA LYS A 22 1.30 1.01 -10.12
C LYS A 22 0.76 -0.38 -9.82
N ALA A 23 1.31 -1.42 -10.44
CA ALA A 23 0.89 -2.79 -10.19
C ALA A 23 1.10 -3.19 -8.72
N LYS A 24 2.25 -2.85 -8.14
CA LYS A 24 2.53 -3.09 -6.71
C LYS A 24 1.62 -2.28 -5.78
N ALA A 25 1.28 -1.05 -6.16
CA ALA A 25 0.35 -0.23 -5.39
C ALA A 25 -1.05 -0.85 -5.33
N GLU A 26 -1.54 -1.37 -6.47
CA GLU A 26 -2.84 -2.07 -6.52
C GLU A 26 -2.83 -3.38 -5.73
N GLU A 27 -1.76 -4.18 -5.83
CA GLU A 27 -1.58 -5.41 -5.04
C GLU A 27 -1.61 -5.11 -3.53
N ALA A 28 -0.92 -4.05 -3.10
CA ALA A 28 -0.91 -3.61 -1.71
C ALA A 28 -2.31 -3.16 -1.24
N LYS A 29 -3.06 -2.44 -2.08
CA LYS A 29 -4.46 -2.05 -1.78
C LYS A 29 -5.37 -3.27 -1.65
N ILE A 30 -5.22 -4.26 -2.52
CA ILE A 30 -5.99 -5.52 -2.45
C ILE A 30 -5.67 -6.23 -1.13
N SER A 31 -4.39 -6.36 -0.77
CA SER A 31 -3.98 -6.99 0.49
C SER A 31 -4.54 -6.28 1.73
N ILE A 32 -4.58 -4.95 1.74
CA ILE A 32 -5.20 -4.19 2.84
C ILE A 32 -6.69 -4.48 2.97
N ARG A 33 -7.43 -4.53 1.85
CA ARG A 33 -8.86 -4.86 1.86
C ARG A 33 -9.11 -6.29 2.34
N GLN A 34 -8.24 -7.22 1.94
CA GLN A 34 -8.27 -8.61 2.40
C GLN A 34 -8.07 -8.67 3.92
N ALA A 35 -6.99 -8.05 4.43
CA ALA A 35 -6.67 -8.03 5.85
C ALA A 35 -7.78 -7.39 6.71
N ARG A 36 -8.42 -6.32 6.20
CA ARG A 36 -9.61 -5.74 6.87
C ARG A 36 -10.75 -6.75 6.98
N ARG A 37 -11.01 -7.51 5.90
CA ARG A 37 -12.08 -8.50 5.87
C ARG A 37 -11.80 -9.66 6.83
N ASP A 38 -10.57 -10.13 6.84
CA ASP A 38 -10.11 -11.20 7.75
C ASP A 38 -10.22 -10.74 9.22
N ALA A 39 -9.80 -9.51 9.53
CA ALA A 39 -9.95 -8.93 10.87
C ALA A 39 -11.41 -8.81 11.31
N LEU A 40 -12.33 -8.42 10.41
CA LEU A 40 -13.77 -8.37 10.71
C LEU A 40 -14.38 -9.76 10.89
N GLU A 41 -13.93 -10.76 10.13
CA GLU A 41 -14.36 -12.15 10.34
C GLU A 41 -13.85 -12.71 11.67
N GLU A 42 -12.61 -12.44 12.06
CA GLU A 42 -12.08 -12.82 13.38
C GLU A 42 -12.84 -12.11 14.50
N LEU A 43 -13.15 -10.83 14.33
CA LEU A 43 -13.93 -10.06 15.31
C LEU A 43 -15.35 -10.62 15.49
N LYS A 44 -15.98 -11.13 14.43
CA LYS A 44 -17.28 -11.81 14.50
C LYS A 44 -17.21 -13.18 15.17
N LYS A 45 -16.09 -13.89 15.04
CA LYS A 45 -15.86 -15.18 15.70
C LYS A 45 -15.49 -15.00 17.17
N ALA A 46 -14.84 -13.89 17.50
CA ALA A 46 -14.56 -13.51 18.87
C ALA A 46 -15.84 -12.96 19.51
N ASP A 47 -16.38 -13.69 20.47
CA ASP A 47 -17.63 -13.39 21.17
C ASP A 47 -17.42 -12.21 22.16
N PHE A 48 -17.13 -11.03 21.62
CA PHE A 48 -16.91 -9.80 22.36
C PHE A 48 -18.22 -9.02 22.56
N PRO A 49 -18.32 -8.21 23.63
CA PRO A 49 -19.43 -7.27 23.79
C PRO A 49 -19.51 -6.28 22.60
N GLU A 50 -20.72 -5.89 22.19
CA GLU A 50 -20.95 -4.98 21.05
C GLU A 50 -20.15 -3.67 21.13
N ASP A 51 -19.99 -3.12 22.34
CA ASP A 51 -19.22 -1.89 22.56
C ASP A 51 -17.72 -2.07 22.24
N HIS A 52 -17.17 -3.24 22.53
CA HIS A 52 -15.78 -3.57 22.19
C HIS A 52 -15.63 -3.87 20.70
N GLN A 53 -16.60 -4.55 20.08
CA GLN A 53 -16.58 -4.80 18.64
C GLN A 53 -16.57 -3.50 17.83
N LYS A 54 -17.44 -2.53 18.18
CA LYS A 54 -17.47 -1.22 17.50
C LYS A 54 -16.14 -0.47 17.61
N ARG A 55 -15.50 -0.50 18.79
CA ARG A 55 -14.18 0.12 18.97
C ARG A 55 -13.10 -0.52 18.10
N ILE A 56 -13.07 -1.85 18.03
CA ILE A 56 -12.09 -2.57 17.21
C ILE A 56 -12.35 -2.32 15.72
N GLU A 57 -13.61 -2.30 15.30
CA GLU A 57 -13.99 -1.97 13.92
C GLU A 57 -13.53 -0.56 13.52
N ASP A 58 -13.73 0.44 14.40
CA ASP A 58 -13.24 1.81 14.20
C ASP A 58 -11.71 1.88 14.12
N GLU A 59 -11.00 1.12 14.94
CA GLU A 59 -9.53 1.05 14.93
C GLU A 59 -9.01 0.39 13.64
N VAL A 60 -9.61 -0.72 13.24
CA VAL A 60 -9.31 -1.43 11.99
C VAL A 60 -9.55 -0.50 10.80
N GLN A 61 -10.64 0.26 10.79
CA GLN A 61 -10.94 1.22 9.73
C GLN A 61 -9.90 2.35 9.68
N LYS A 62 -9.57 2.97 10.82
CA LYS A 62 -8.51 4.00 10.91
C LYS A 62 -7.15 3.49 10.42
N MET A 63 -6.79 2.25 10.78
CA MET A 63 -5.54 1.63 10.32
C MET A 63 -5.56 1.41 8.81
N THR A 64 -6.66 0.88 8.28
CA THR A 64 -6.87 0.66 6.83
C THR A 64 -6.71 1.97 6.06
N ASP A 65 -7.36 3.04 6.51
CA ASP A 65 -7.32 4.34 5.85
C ASP A 65 -5.90 4.95 5.87
N LYS A 66 -5.23 4.88 7.03
CA LYS A 66 -3.85 5.35 7.20
C LYS A 66 -2.87 4.64 6.26
N PHE A 67 -2.99 3.32 6.10
CA PHE A 67 -2.11 2.58 5.18
C PHE A 67 -2.46 2.82 3.72
N THR A 68 -3.73 3.04 3.40
CA THR A 68 -4.17 3.40 2.04
C THR A 68 -3.56 4.74 1.63
N GLU A 69 -3.62 5.78 2.48
CA GLU A 69 -2.96 7.07 2.24
C GLU A 69 -1.44 6.94 2.11
N LYS A 70 -0.80 6.11 2.94
CA LYS A 70 0.65 5.86 2.84
C LYS A 70 1.04 5.23 1.51
N ILE A 71 0.25 4.29 0.99
CA ILE A 71 0.50 3.70 -0.33
C ILE A 71 0.35 4.74 -1.42
N ASP A 72 -0.72 5.55 -1.38
CA ASP A 72 -0.94 6.56 -2.41
C ASP A 72 0.14 7.65 -2.41
N THR A 73 0.58 8.09 -1.24
CA THR A 73 1.69 9.07 -1.10
C THR A 73 3.01 8.48 -1.58
N ALA A 74 3.35 7.24 -1.17
CA ALA A 74 4.57 6.57 -1.62
C ALA A 74 4.58 6.32 -3.14
N THR A 75 3.43 5.92 -3.70
CA THR A 75 3.27 5.70 -5.15
C THR A 75 3.48 7.01 -5.91
N LYS A 76 2.83 8.09 -5.48
CA LYS A 76 2.99 9.43 -6.10
C LYS A 76 4.43 9.93 -6.00
N ALA A 77 5.08 9.77 -4.85
CA ALA A 77 6.47 10.16 -4.68
C ALA A 77 7.39 9.37 -5.62
N LYS A 78 7.20 8.05 -5.72
CA LYS A 78 8.01 7.19 -6.59
C LYS A 78 7.77 7.46 -8.07
N GLU A 79 6.52 7.75 -8.47
CA GLU A 79 6.21 8.18 -9.84
C GLU A 79 6.90 9.50 -10.19
N LYS A 80 6.89 10.46 -9.26
CA LYS A 80 7.57 11.75 -9.43
C LYS A 80 9.08 11.57 -9.55
N GLU A 81 9.71 10.79 -8.68
CA GLU A 81 11.16 10.48 -8.75
C GLU A 81 11.54 9.75 -10.06
N LEU A 82 10.69 8.85 -10.56
CA LEU A 82 10.95 8.14 -11.80
C LEU A 82 10.84 9.05 -13.04
N MET A 83 10.03 10.10 -12.95
CA MET A 83 9.80 11.06 -14.04
C MET A 83 10.65 12.35 -13.93
N GLU A 84 11.11 12.73 -12.74
CA GLU A 84 12.07 13.82 -12.58
C GLU A 84 13.44 13.41 -13.13
N VAL A 85 14.03 14.32 -13.92
CA VAL A 85 15.33 14.16 -14.58
C VAL A 85 16.43 14.62 -13.64
#